data_AF-A0A6I9N2D5-F1
#
_entry.id   AF-A0A6I9N2D5-F1
#
_cell.length_a   1.000
_cell.length_b   1.000
_cell.length_c   1.000
_cell.angle_alpha   90.00
_cell.angle_beta   90.00
_cell.angle_gamma   90.00
#
_symmetry.space_group_name_H-M   'P 1'
#
loop_
_entity.id
_entity.type
_entity.pdbx_description
1 polymer ?
#
loop_
_entity_poly.entity_id
_entity_poly.type
_entity_poly.pdbx_seq_one_letter_code
_entity_poly.pdbx_strand_id
1 'polypeptide(L)'
;MIAAFGFQEHLLYSVLEELVNTGRLKGSVVGGRQDKAVYIPDIYSKTQNAWVDAFLKQNGYLEFDALVRLGIPEPSSFVKKRFKSSKLLFLRAACVGQALVDQVEASVEEAVNSATWTDIQPILPSCLSVEDMGMLIAEAMRSTNVQSSARVLGDTVVVSEKFISNCLSLFDEAMQQKAQKEVKNNPVFLITEDDLKQASMLTESTSTSKKDKREAERKKKSTVF
;
A
#
# COMPACT_ATOMS: atom_id res chain seq x y z
N MET A 1 -49.61 11.48 12.81
CA MET A 1 -49.21 11.35 14.23
C MET A 1 -50.35 10.64 14.95
N ILE A 2 -50.09 9.52 15.61
CA ILE A 2 -51.11 8.52 16.01
C ILE A 2 -52.16 9.08 17.00
N ALA A 3 -51.80 10.16 17.71
CA ALA A 3 -52.73 10.99 18.49
C ALA A 3 -53.93 11.53 17.68
N ALA A 4 -53.78 11.73 16.36
CA ALA A 4 -54.88 12.16 15.49
C ALA A 4 -56.01 11.12 15.35
N PHE A 5 -55.73 9.86 15.72
CA PHE A 5 -56.71 8.77 15.76
C PHE A 5 -57.20 8.47 17.19
N GLY A 6 -56.86 9.31 18.17
CA GLY A 6 -57.28 9.15 19.57
C GLY A 6 -56.51 8.08 20.36
N PHE A 7 -55.43 7.53 19.81
CA PHE A 7 -54.62 6.52 20.48
C PHE A 7 -53.53 7.14 21.36
N GLN A 8 -53.31 6.54 22.53
CA GLN A 8 -52.20 6.87 23.41
C GLN A 8 -50.92 6.18 22.94
N GLU A 9 -49.87 6.95 22.65
CA GLU A 9 -48.60 6.42 22.13
C GLU A 9 -47.93 5.42 23.08
N HIS A 10 -47.97 5.66 24.39
CA HIS A 10 -47.38 4.73 25.37
C HIS A 10 -48.06 3.34 25.35
N LEU A 11 -49.37 3.30 25.06
CA LEU A 11 -50.14 2.07 25.00
C LEU A 11 -49.81 1.30 23.72
N LEU A 12 -49.62 2.00 22.60
CA LEU A 12 -49.20 1.41 21.34
C LEU A 12 -47.86 0.68 21.47
N TYR A 13 -46.85 1.31 22.07
CA TYR A 13 -45.54 0.67 22.25
C TYR A 13 -45.62 -0.54 23.20
N SER A 14 -46.44 -0.45 24.24
CA SER A 14 -46.65 -1.56 25.18
C SER A 14 -47.32 -2.76 24.51
N VAL A 15 -48.36 -2.52 23.70
CA VAL A 15 -49.05 -3.57 22.92
C VAL A 15 -48.14 -4.14 21.84
N LEU A 16 -47.34 -3.30 21.16
CA LEU A 16 -46.38 -3.76 20.16
C LEU A 16 -45.31 -4.67 20.78
N GLU A 17 -44.74 -4.27 21.92
CA GLU A 17 -43.81 -5.11 22.69
C GLU A 17 -44.47 -6.42 23.12
N GLU A 18 -45.71 -6.39 23.61
CA GLU A 18 -46.46 -7.60 23.98
C GLU A 18 -46.66 -8.54 22.78
N LEU A 19 -47.06 -8.02 21.61
CA LEU A 19 -47.26 -8.82 20.41
C LEU A 19 -45.95 -9.46 19.91
N VAL A 20 -44.82 -8.76 20.05
CA VAL A 20 -43.49 -9.31 19.73
C VAL A 20 -43.09 -10.39 20.75
N ASN A 21 -43.24 -10.11 22.05
CA ASN A 21 -42.86 -11.02 23.13
C ASN A 21 -43.71 -12.29 23.16
N THR A 22 -45.00 -12.19 22.83
CA THR A 22 -45.92 -13.32 22.69
C THR A 22 -45.72 -14.08 21.38
N GLY A 23 -44.83 -13.60 20.49
CA GLY A 23 -44.51 -14.24 19.22
C GLY A 23 -45.60 -14.11 18.15
N ARG A 24 -46.64 -13.30 18.40
CA ARG A 24 -47.70 -12.98 17.44
C ARG A 24 -47.19 -12.07 16.31
N LEU A 25 -46.18 -11.25 16.60
CA LEU A 25 -45.40 -10.50 15.61
C LEU A 25 -43.96 -11.02 15.61
N LYS A 26 -43.47 -11.39 14.43
CA LYS A 26 -42.09 -11.86 14.21
C LYS A 26 -41.20 -10.71 13.77
N GLY A 27 -40.50 -10.12 14.72
CA GLY A 27 -39.59 -9.00 14.50
C GLY A 27 -39.03 -8.45 15.81
N SER A 28 -38.32 -7.33 15.72
CA SER A 28 -37.79 -6.59 16.87
C SER A 28 -38.11 -5.11 16.75
N VAL A 29 -38.19 -4.40 17.88
CA VAL A 29 -38.35 -2.94 17.90
C VAL A 29 -37.02 -2.32 18.29
N VAL A 30 -36.49 -1.44 17.45
CA VAL A 30 -35.21 -0.74 17.65
C VAL A 30 -35.50 0.76 17.85
N GLY A 31 -34.77 1.42 18.75
CA GLY A 31 -34.97 2.85 19.05
C GLY A 31 -35.78 3.15 20.32
N GLY A 32 -36.18 2.12 21.07
CA GLY A 32 -36.86 2.27 22.37
C GLY A 32 -38.27 2.86 22.28
N ARG A 33 -38.84 3.32 23.41
CA ARG A 33 -40.18 3.95 23.49
C ARG A 33 -40.17 5.46 23.18
N GLN A 34 -39.28 5.88 22.29
CA GLN A 34 -39.17 7.28 21.85
C GLN A 34 -39.74 7.43 20.44
N ASP A 35 -39.85 8.67 19.99
CA ASP A 35 -40.40 9.11 18.69
C ASP A 35 -39.65 8.56 17.45
N LYS A 36 -38.64 7.69 17.64
CA LYS A 36 -37.81 7.05 16.61
C LYS A 36 -37.86 5.51 16.68
N ALA A 37 -38.83 4.92 17.36
CA ALA A 37 -39.01 3.48 17.40
C ALA A 37 -39.33 2.92 16.01
N VAL A 38 -38.54 1.95 15.54
CA VAL A 38 -38.73 1.28 14.25
C VAL A 38 -38.91 -0.21 14.50
N TYR A 39 -40.01 -0.76 14.00
CA TYR A 39 -40.24 -2.20 13.96
C TYR A 39 -39.51 -2.80 12.76
N ILE A 40 -38.67 -3.81 13.01
CA ILE A 40 -37.93 -4.56 12.01
C ILE A 40 -38.49 -5.98 11.96
N PRO A 41 -39.22 -6.35 10.89
CA PRO A 41 -39.69 -7.72 10.71
C PRO A 41 -38.54 -8.74 10.65
N ASP A 42 -38.73 -9.93 11.22
CA ASP A 42 -37.73 -11.01 11.18
C ASP A 42 -37.36 -11.40 9.75
N ILE A 43 -38.34 -11.41 8.84
CA ILE A 43 -38.12 -11.72 7.42
C ILE A 43 -37.18 -10.72 6.77
N TYR A 44 -37.22 -9.44 7.15
CA TYR A 44 -36.33 -8.43 6.63
C TYR A 44 -34.88 -8.76 7.03
N SER A 45 -34.63 -8.96 8.33
CA SER A 45 -33.32 -9.35 8.85
C SER A 45 -32.81 -10.67 8.24
N LYS A 46 -33.69 -11.67 8.07
CA LYS A 46 -33.34 -12.96 7.44
C LYS A 46 -32.95 -12.79 5.98
N THR A 47 -33.69 -12.00 5.22
CA THR A 47 -33.38 -11.74 3.81
C THR A 47 -32.08 -10.98 3.64
N GLN A 48 -31.83 -9.95 4.47
CA GLN A 48 -30.55 -9.23 4.46
C GLN A 48 -29.38 -10.19 4.71
N ASN A 49 -29.49 -11.00 5.76
CA ASN A 49 -28.49 -11.98 6.15
C ASN A 49 -28.24 -13.02 5.05
N ALA A 50 -29.30 -13.57 4.46
CA ALA A 50 -29.21 -14.56 3.39
C ALA A 50 -28.55 -13.97 2.14
N TRP A 51 -28.86 -12.73 1.79
CA TRP A 51 -28.21 -12.02 0.69
C TRP A 51 -26.71 -11.84 0.96
N VAL A 52 -26.33 -11.40 2.17
CA VAL A 52 -24.92 -11.22 2.56
C VAL A 52 -24.15 -12.54 2.42
N ASP A 53 -24.70 -13.63 2.96
CA ASP A 53 -24.07 -14.96 2.93
C ASP A 53 -23.89 -15.46 1.50
N ALA A 54 -24.94 -15.33 0.67
CA ALA A 54 -24.92 -15.75 -0.72
C ALA A 54 -23.90 -14.94 -1.53
N PHE A 55 -23.88 -13.61 -1.34
CA PHE A 55 -22.97 -12.72 -2.04
C PHE A 55 -21.52 -13.03 -1.70
N LEU A 56 -21.18 -13.13 -0.41
CA LEU A 56 -19.80 -13.42 0.01
C LEU A 56 -19.36 -14.81 -0.45
N LYS A 57 -20.25 -15.81 -0.39
CA LYS A 57 -19.93 -17.17 -0.85
C LYS A 57 -19.71 -17.25 -2.36
N GLN A 58 -20.46 -16.50 -3.15
CA GLN A 58 -20.37 -16.52 -4.61
C GLN A 58 -19.20 -15.70 -5.13
N ASN A 59 -18.98 -14.51 -4.58
CA ASN A 59 -18.02 -13.56 -5.12
C ASN A 59 -16.67 -13.58 -4.39
N GLY A 60 -16.62 -14.08 -3.15
CA GLY A 60 -15.40 -14.09 -2.34
C GLY A 60 -15.01 -12.72 -1.76
N TYR A 61 -15.85 -11.69 -1.92
CA TYR A 61 -15.67 -10.37 -1.32
C TYR A 61 -17.03 -9.76 -0.95
N LEU A 62 -17.02 -8.64 -0.22
CA LEU A 62 -18.22 -7.91 0.16
C LEU A 62 -17.93 -6.42 0.28
N GLU A 63 -18.67 -5.61 -0.46
CA GLU A 63 -18.57 -4.15 -0.44
C GLU A 63 -19.36 -3.56 0.73
N PHE A 64 -18.77 -2.63 1.47
CA PHE A 64 -19.45 -1.99 2.60
C PHE A 64 -20.59 -1.08 2.13
N ASP A 65 -20.45 -0.43 0.97
CA ASP A 65 -21.51 0.39 0.41
C ASP A 65 -22.75 -0.44 0.02
N ALA A 66 -22.55 -1.67 -0.48
CA ALA A 66 -23.66 -2.60 -0.73
C ALA A 66 -24.42 -2.96 0.56
N LEU A 67 -23.70 -3.12 1.68
CA LEU A 67 -24.31 -3.36 2.99
C LEU A 67 -25.07 -2.13 3.51
N VAL A 68 -24.53 -0.92 3.33
CA VAL A 68 -25.23 0.32 3.69
C VAL A 68 -26.54 0.43 2.91
N ARG A 69 -26.50 0.21 1.59
CA ARG A 69 -27.71 0.20 0.74
C ARG A 69 -28.72 -0.89 1.13
N LEU A 70 -28.25 -2.02 1.65
CA LEU A 70 -29.11 -3.10 2.14
C LEU A 70 -29.84 -2.72 3.44
N GLY A 71 -29.43 -1.64 4.12
CA GLY A 71 -30.00 -1.19 5.39
C GLY A 71 -29.15 -1.57 6.60
N ILE A 72 -27.86 -1.87 6.41
CA ILE A 72 -26.92 -2.18 7.48
C ILE A 72 -26.02 -0.95 7.71
N PRO A 73 -26.26 -0.14 8.75
CA PRO A 73 -25.57 1.14 8.93
C PRO A 73 -24.09 0.98 9.31
N GLU A 74 -23.72 -0.12 9.95
CA GLU A 74 -22.34 -0.41 10.40
C GLU A 74 -21.80 -1.70 9.75
N PRO A 75 -21.38 -1.65 8.47
CA PRO A 75 -20.97 -2.81 7.69
C PRO A 75 -19.86 -3.63 8.34
N SER A 76 -18.74 -2.98 8.72
CA SER A 76 -17.57 -3.67 9.27
C SER A 76 -17.90 -4.41 10.56
N SER A 77 -18.62 -3.75 11.48
CA SER A 77 -19.05 -4.34 12.75
C SER A 77 -20.04 -5.49 12.54
N PHE A 78 -20.97 -5.34 11.60
CA PHE A 78 -21.93 -6.39 11.24
C PHE A 78 -21.22 -7.64 10.71
N VAL A 79 -20.30 -7.47 9.75
CA VAL A 79 -19.54 -8.58 9.15
C VAL A 79 -18.68 -9.26 10.21
N LYS A 80 -17.96 -8.52 11.06
CA LYS A 80 -17.16 -9.08 12.17
C LYS A 80 -18.03 -9.88 13.15
N LYS A 81 -19.24 -9.42 13.45
CA LYS A 81 -20.16 -10.13 14.35
C LYS A 81 -20.73 -11.40 13.71
N ARG A 82 -21.00 -11.36 12.41
CA ARG A 82 -21.63 -12.45 11.65
C ARG A 82 -20.63 -13.56 11.30
N PHE A 83 -19.46 -13.19 10.80
CA PHE A 83 -18.46 -14.11 10.25
C PHE A 83 -17.25 -14.28 11.19
N LYS A 84 -17.50 -14.44 12.49
CA LYS A 84 -16.43 -14.55 13.52
C LYS A 84 -15.44 -15.70 13.28
N SER A 85 -15.91 -16.77 12.65
CA SER A 85 -15.10 -17.96 12.35
C SER A 85 -14.41 -17.90 10.98
N SER A 86 -14.81 -16.96 10.12
CA SER A 86 -14.22 -16.82 8.78
C SER A 86 -13.04 -15.86 8.84
N LYS A 87 -11.91 -16.27 8.26
CA LYS A 87 -10.80 -15.34 8.02
C LYS A 87 -11.17 -14.43 6.85
N LEU A 88 -11.46 -13.18 7.16
CA LEU A 88 -11.74 -12.12 6.20
C LEU A 88 -10.70 -11.02 6.40
N LEU A 89 -10.11 -10.54 5.32
CA LEU A 89 -9.28 -9.35 5.34
C LEU A 89 -10.19 -8.14 5.17
N PHE A 90 -10.17 -7.25 6.15
CA PHE A 90 -10.93 -6.00 6.12
C PHE A 90 -10.08 -4.91 5.48
N LEU A 91 -10.57 -4.38 4.36
CA LEU A 91 -10.00 -3.25 3.65
C LEU A 91 -10.77 -1.98 4.06
N ARG A 92 -10.58 -0.87 3.33
CA ARG A 92 -11.24 0.40 3.63
C ARG A 92 -12.71 0.40 3.20
N ALA A 93 -13.00 0.00 1.96
CA ALA A 93 -14.36 0.03 1.40
C ALA A 93 -15.01 -1.35 1.24
N ALA A 94 -14.25 -2.42 1.44
CA ALA A 94 -14.71 -3.79 1.28
C ALA A 94 -14.01 -4.74 2.26
N CYS A 95 -14.48 -5.97 2.33
CA CYS A 95 -13.70 -7.08 2.88
C CYS A 95 -13.59 -8.21 1.86
N VAL A 96 -12.46 -8.92 1.89
CA VAL A 96 -12.17 -10.05 1.00
C VAL A 96 -12.02 -11.33 1.78
N GLY A 97 -12.45 -12.43 1.18
CA GLY A 97 -12.33 -13.77 1.73
C GLY A 97 -10.91 -14.32 1.62
N GLN A 98 -10.57 -15.26 2.50
CA GLN A 98 -9.24 -15.88 2.54
C GLN A 98 -8.81 -16.46 1.18
N ALA A 99 -9.71 -17.07 0.41
CA ALA A 99 -9.36 -17.67 -0.88
C ALA A 99 -8.76 -16.64 -1.87
N LEU A 100 -9.26 -15.40 -1.86
CA LEU A 100 -8.69 -14.34 -2.70
C LEU A 100 -7.31 -13.90 -2.17
N VAL A 101 -7.16 -13.81 -0.85
CA VAL A 101 -5.87 -13.51 -0.21
C VAL A 101 -4.84 -14.56 -0.58
N ASP A 102 -5.18 -15.85 -0.45
CA ASP A 102 -4.31 -16.98 -0.79
C ASP A 102 -3.87 -16.93 -2.27
N GLN A 103 -4.77 -16.54 -3.17
CA GLN A 103 -4.46 -16.42 -4.59
C GLN A 103 -3.48 -15.28 -4.88
N VAL A 104 -3.61 -14.15 -4.19
CA VAL A 104 -2.67 -13.03 -4.30
C VAL A 104 -1.32 -13.42 -3.69
N GLU A 105 -1.32 -14.06 -2.52
CA GLU A 105 -0.11 -14.58 -1.87
C GLU A 105 0.67 -15.54 -2.79
N ALA A 106 -0.02 -16.51 -3.39
CA ALA A 106 0.60 -17.45 -4.32
C ALA A 106 1.20 -16.74 -5.54
N SER A 107 0.49 -15.77 -6.13
CA SER A 107 0.97 -15.01 -7.28
C SER A 107 2.21 -14.17 -6.95
N VAL A 108 2.23 -13.54 -5.76
CA VAL A 108 3.35 -12.75 -5.25
C VAL A 108 4.57 -13.64 -4.98
N GLU A 109 4.37 -14.76 -4.31
CA GLU A 109 5.43 -15.72 -3.99
C GLU A 109 6.04 -16.32 -5.26
N GLU A 110 5.22 -16.69 -6.24
CA GLU A 110 5.69 -17.21 -7.53
C GLU A 110 6.57 -16.19 -8.26
N ALA A 111 6.15 -14.93 -8.33
CA ALA A 111 6.92 -13.87 -8.99
C ALA A 111 8.28 -13.65 -8.32
N VAL A 112 8.33 -13.69 -6.99
CA VAL A 112 9.57 -13.54 -6.21
C VAL A 112 10.51 -14.72 -6.44
N ASN A 113 9.99 -15.94 -6.34
CA ASN A 113 10.77 -17.17 -6.45
C ASN A 113 11.31 -17.40 -7.86
N SER A 114 10.51 -17.07 -8.88
CA SER A 114 10.89 -17.17 -10.30
C SER A 114 11.76 -16.00 -10.78
N ALA A 115 12.03 -15.02 -9.92
CA ALA A 115 12.72 -13.77 -10.29
C ALA A 115 12.06 -13.07 -11.50
N THR A 116 10.73 -12.95 -11.46
CA THR A 116 9.90 -12.29 -12.47
C THR A 116 9.07 -11.15 -11.85
N TRP A 117 8.07 -10.69 -12.59
CA TRP A 117 7.05 -9.75 -12.15
C TRP A 117 5.66 -10.34 -12.42
N THR A 118 4.66 -9.86 -11.70
CA THR A 118 3.26 -10.22 -11.93
C THR A 118 2.36 -8.99 -11.72
N ASP A 119 1.31 -8.89 -12.53
CA ASP A 119 0.24 -7.92 -12.29
C ASP A 119 -0.89 -8.62 -11.54
N ILE A 120 -1.23 -8.10 -10.36
CA ILE A 120 -2.28 -8.65 -9.51
C ILE A 120 -3.67 -8.18 -9.95
N GLN A 121 -3.77 -7.07 -10.69
CA GLN A 121 -5.06 -6.49 -11.10
C GLN A 121 -6.05 -7.49 -11.73
N PRO A 122 -5.65 -8.41 -12.64
CA PRO A 122 -6.58 -9.31 -13.32
C PRO A 122 -7.28 -10.32 -12.41
N ILE A 123 -6.73 -10.60 -11.22
CA ILE A 123 -7.34 -11.52 -10.24
C ILE A 123 -8.17 -10.80 -9.19
N LEU A 124 -8.09 -9.46 -9.12
CA LEU A 124 -8.81 -8.68 -8.13
C LEU A 124 -10.22 -8.31 -8.61
N PRO A 125 -11.20 -8.24 -7.69
CA PRO A 125 -12.50 -7.67 -7.98
C PRO A 125 -12.37 -6.21 -8.45
N SER A 126 -13.06 -5.86 -9.54
CA SER A 126 -13.04 -4.52 -10.12
C SER A 126 -13.67 -3.44 -9.22
N CYS A 127 -14.39 -3.83 -8.18
CA CYS A 127 -14.94 -2.91 -7.17
C CYS A 127 -13.88 -2.41 -6.18
N LEU A 128 -12.70 -3.04 -6.11
CA LEU A 128 -11.65 -2.62 -5.18
C LEU A 128 -11.02 -1.32 -5.65
N SER A 129 -10.91 -0.36 -4.73
CA SER A 129 -10.17 0.88 -4.97
C SER A 129 -8.66 0.61 -5.02
N VAL A 130 -7.89 1.51 -5.63
CA VAL A 130 -6.41 1.43 -5.66
C VAL A 130 -5.82 1.27 -4.25
N GLU A 131 -6.39 1.96 -3.27
CA GLU A 131 -5.97 1.87 -1.87
C GLU A 131 -6.25 0.49 -1.28
N ASP A 132 -7.44 -0.08 -1.55
CA ASP A 132 -7.81 -1.42 -1.08
C ASP A 132 -6.94 -2.51 -1.74
N MET A 133 -6.63 -2.35 -3.03
CA MET A 133 -5.70 -3.23 -3.76
C MET A 133 -4.30 -3.17 -3.14
N GLY A 134 -3.80 -1.97 -2.85
CA GLY A 134 -2.51 -1.77 -2.19
C GLY A 134 -2.46 -2.41 -0.80
N MET A 135 -3.52 -2.28 0.00
CA MET A 135 -3.63 -2.96 1.31
C MET A 135 -3.58 -4.49 1.18
N LEU A 136 -4.28 -5.05 0.20
CA LEU A 136 -4.30 -6.50 -0.05
C LEU A 136 -2.92 -7.01 -0.49
N ILE A 137 -2.24 -6.32 -1.39
CA ILE A 137 -0.89 -6.68 -1.84
C ILE A 137 0.10 -6.56 -0.68
N ALA A 138 0.03 -5.50 0.11
CA ALA A 138 0.89 -5.30 1.28
C ALA A 138 0.73 -6.41 2.32
N GLU A 139 -0.52 -6.83 2.57
CA GLU A 139 -0.82 -7.96 3.44
C GLU A 139 -0.25 -9.27 2.88
N ALA A 140 -0.45 -9.55 1.59
CA ALA A 140 0.09 -10.75 0.95
C ALA A 140 1.62 -10.81 1.00
N MET A 141 2.30 -9.67 0.77
CA MET A 141 3.76 -9.57 0.88
C MET A 141 4.25 -9.77 2.32
N ARG A 142 3.46 -9.34 3.31
CA ARG A 142 3.74 -9.53 4.73
C ARG A 142 3.56 -11.00 5.14
N SER A 143 2.49 -11.65 4.70
CA SER A 143 2.22 -13.07 4.98
C SER A 143 3.28 -13.99 4.39
N THR A 144 3.72 -13.70 3.16
CA THR A 144 4.74 -14.48 2.44
C THR A 144 6.18 -14.10 2.81
N ASN A 145 6.37 -13.10 3.66
CA ASN A 145 7.68 -12.59 4.11
C ASN A 145 8.61 -12.16 2.96
N VAL A 146 8.06 -11.57 1.90
CA VAL A 146 8.81 -11.13 0.71
C VAL A 146 9.02 -9.62 0.62
N GLN A 147 8.71 -8.87 1.68
CA GLN A 147 8.80 -7.40 1.70
C GLN A 147 10.18 -6.83 1.33
N SER A 148 11.25 -7.57 1.62
CA SER A 148 12.62 -7.18 1.27
C SER A 148 13.09 -7.71 -0.10
N SER A 149 12.29 -8.57 -0.72
CA SER A 149 12.64 -9.33 -1.94
C SER A 149 11.75 -8.99 -3.13
N ALA A 150 10.72 -8.17 -2.92
CA ALA A 150 9.84 -7.63 -3.95
C ALA A 150 9.51 -6.17 -3.66
N ARG A 151 9.19 -5.46 -4.73
CA ARG A 151 8.66 -4.10 -4.69
C ARG A 151 7.39 -4.00 -5.52
N VAL A 152 6.48 -3.14 -5.09
CA VAL A 152 5.30 -2.80 -5.88
C VAL A 152 5.66 -1.63 -6.80
N LEU A 153 5.43 -1.79 -8.10
CA LEU A 153 5.56 -0.72 -9.10
C LEU A 153 4.17 -0.34 -9.61
N GLY A 154 3.88 0.96 -9.62
CA GLY A 154 2.51 1.43 -9.85
C GLY A 154 1.58 0.97 -8.72
N ASP A 155 0.36 0.59 -9.09
CA ASP A 155 -0.70 0.28 -8.13
C ASP A 155 -0.87 -1.23 -7.86
N THR A 156 -0.54 -2.08 -8.84
CA THR A 156 -0.92 -3.51 -8.82
C THR A 156 0.20 -4.47 -9.23
N VAL A 157 1.33 -3.96 -9.72
CA VAL A 157 2.40 -4.80 -10.27
C VAL A 157 3.44 -5.09 -9.20
N VAL A 158 3.65 -6.36 -8.90
CA VAL A 158 4.65 -6.83 -7.95
C VAL A 158 5.87 -7.35 -8.72
N VAL A 159 7.03 -6.82 -8.38
CA VAL A 159 8.29 -7.09 -9.09
C VAL A 159 9.34 -7.62 -8.12
N SER A 160 9.96 -8.73 -8.46
CA SER A 160 11.08 -9.29 -7.68
C SER A 160 12.31 -8.38 -7.74
N GLU A 161 13.00 -8.21 -6.60
CA GLU A 161 14.29 -7.53 -6.51
C GLU A 161 15.36 -8.20 -7.37
N LYS A 162 15.30 -9.54 -7.47
CA LYS A 162 16.19 -10.31 -8.35
C LYS A 162 15.93 -10.00 -9.82
N PHE A 163 14.66 -9.84 -10.21
CA PHE A 163 14.31 -9.45 -11.58
C PHE A 163 14.95 -8.11 -11.94
N ILE A 164 14.82 -7.12 -11.04
CA ILE A 164 15.38 -5.78 -11.26
C ILE A 164 16.91 -5.83 -11.34
N SER A 165 17.55 -6.59 -10.45
CA SER A 165 19.01 -6.78 -10.47
C SER A 165 19.48 -7.43 -11.79
N ASN A 166 18.74 -8.41 -12.29
CA ASN A 166 19.02 -9.05 -13.58
C ASN A 166 18.81 -8.08 -14.74
N CYS A 167 17.81 -7.19 -14.68
CA CYS A 167 17.64 -6.16 -15.70
C CYS A 167 18.77 -5.13 -15.67
N LEU A 168 19.26 -4.74 -14.49
CA LEU A 168 20.37 -3.80 -14.34
C LEU A 168 21.65 -4.33 -14.97
N SER A 169 21.96 -5.62 -14.78
CA SER A 169 23.20 -6.21 -15.31
C SER A 169 23.26 -6.23 -16.85
N LEU A 170 22.12 -6.23 -17.53
CA LEU A 170 22.05 -6.09 -19.00
C LEU A 170 22.61 -4.74 -19.49
N PHE A 171 22.63 -3.71 -18.62
CA PHE A 171 23.15 -2.40 -18.95
C PHE A 171 24.61 -2.19 -18.53
N ASP A 172 25.24 -3.14 -17.83
CA ASP A 172 26.59 -2.99 -17.30
C ASP A 172 27.61 -2.69 -18.40
N GLU A 173 27.57 -3.45 -19.51
CA GLU A 173 28.49 -3.26 -20.63
C GLU A 173 28.26 -1.90 -21.31
N ALA A 174 27.01 -1.54 -21.58
CA ALA A 174 26.67 -0.26 -22.19
C ALA A 174 27.07 0.92 -21.30
N MET A 175 26.91 0.78 -19.98
CA MET A 175 27.31 1.78 -19.00
C MET A 175 28.83 1.93 -18.95
N GLN A 176 29.59 0.83 -18.95
CA GLN A 176 31.05 0.85 -19.01
C GLN A 176 31.56 1.49 -20.30
N GLN A 177 31.00 1.12 -21.46
CA GLN A 177 31.39 1.71 -22.74
C GLN A 177 31.12 3.22 -22.77
N LYS A 178 29.96 3.65 -22.26
CA LYS A 178 29.61 5.08 -22.19
C LYS A 178 30.51 5.84 -21.22
N ALA A 179 30.80 5.28 -20.05
CA ALA A 179 31.72 5.86 -19.08
C ALA A 179 33.14 6.02 -19.68
N GLN A 180 33.67 4.98 -20.34
CA GLN A 180 34.98 5.06 -21.00
C GLN A 180 35.00 6.10 -22.14
N LYS A 181 33.90 6.24 -22.89
CA LYS A 181 33.78 7.23 -23.96
C LYS A 181 33.73 8.66 -23.42
N GLU A 182 32.98 8.91 -22.36
CA GLU A 182 32.91 10.20 -21.67
C GLU A 182 34.27 10.60 -21.10
N VAL A 183 34.98 9.68 -20.45
CA VAL A 183 36.34 9.91 -19.93
C VAL A 183 37.31 10.32 -21.05
N LYS A 184 37.24 9.67 -22.22
CA LYS A 184 38.08 10.02 -23.37
C LYS A 184 37.72 11.37 -23.99
N ASN A 185 36.45 11.75 -23.97
CA ASN A 185 35.96 13.00 -24.55
C ASN A 185 36.07 14.20 -23.61
N ASN A 186 36.09 13.98 -22.29
CA ASN A 186 36.09 15.05 -21.30
C ASN A 186 36.97 14.69 -20.08
N PRO A 187 38.30 14.83 -20.19
CA PRO A 187 39.25 14.42 -19.13
C PRO A 187 39.15 15.25 -17.84
N VAL A 188 38.35 16.33 -17.82
CA VAL A 188 38.11 17.15 -16.62
C VAL A 188 37.45 16.35 -15.50
N PHE A 189 36.70 15.29 -15.82
CA PHE A 189 36.04 14.42 -14.83
C PHE A 189 36.98 13.43 -14.12
N LEU A 190 38.24 13.30 -14.57
CA LEU A 190 39.26 12.44 -13.92
C LEU A 190 40.13 13.20 -12.92
N ILE A 191 39.99 14.51 -12.81
CA ILE A 191 40.78 15.30 -11.88
C ILE A 191 40.23 15.05 -10.48
N THR A 192 40.91 14.21 -9.71
CA THR A 192 40.62 14.06 -8.28
C THR A 192 41.14 15.27 -7.51
N GLU A 193 40.59 15.56 -6.33
CA GLU A 193 41.13 16.61 -5.46
C GLU A 193 42.62 16.41 -5.14
N ASP A 194 43.10 15.15 -5.15
CA ASP A 194 44.50 14.82 -4.93
C ASP A 194 45.39 15.14 -6.14
N ASP A 195 44.88 15.00 -7.36
CA ASP A 195 45.60 15.44 -8.58
C ASP A 195 45.78 16.96 -8.63
N LEU A 196 44.77 17.71 -8.16
CA LEU A 196 44.84 19.17 -8.00
C LEU A 196 45.87 19.58 -6.94
N LYS A 197 45.92 18.86 -5.81
CA LYS A 197 46.90 19.11 -4.73
C LYS A 197 48.31 18.78 -5.18
N GLN A 198 48.54 17.66 -5.86
CA GLN A 198 49.87 17.32 -6.39
C GLN A 198 50.33 18.31 -7.47
N ALA A 199 49.43 18.72 -8.38
CA ALA A 199 49.73 19.76 -9.35
C ALA A 199 50.13 21.07 -8.67
N SER A 200 49.46 21.47 -7.58
CA SER A 200 49.80 22.68 -6.80
C SER A 200 51.14 22.59 -6.07
N MET A 201 51.51 21.40 -5.56
CA MET A 201 52.80 21.16 -4.91
C MET A 201 53.98 21.17 -5.90
N LEU A 202 53.75 20.73 -7.14
CA LEU A 202 54.74 20.77 -8.23
C LEU A 202 55.00 22.22 -8.71
N THR A 203 53.98 23.08 -8.71
CA THR A 203 54.15 24.52 -9.01
C THR A 203 54.81 25.29 -7.88
N GLU A 204 54.58 24.94 -6.62
CA GLU A 204 55.27 25.58 -5.49
C GLU A 204 56.76 25.21 -5.42
N SER A 205 57.12 23.94 -5.66
CA SER A 205 58.53 23.47 -5.63
C SER A 205 59.40 24.00 -6.78
N THR A 206 58.80 24.34 -7.91
CA THR A 206 59.50 25.04 -9.01
C THR A 206 59.69 26.53 -8.73
N SER A 207 58.85 27.14 -7.89
CA SER A 207 58.96 28.55 -7.50
C SER A 207 60.06 28.81 -6.46
N THR A 208 60.29 27.87 -5.53
CA THR A 208 61.39 27.93 -4.55
C THR A 208 62.74 27.71 -5.21
N SER A 209 62.86 26.75 -6.13
CA SER A 209 64.09 26.47 -6.88
C SER A 209 64.58 27.64 -7.74
N LYS A 210 63.66 28.49 -8.23
CA LYS A 210 63.99 29.71 -9.00
C LYS A 210 64.42 30.89 -8.10
N LYS A 211 64.03 30.90 -6.83
CA LYS A 211 64.38 31.96 -5.88
C LYS A 211 65.81 31.79 -5.37
N ASP A 212 66.23 30.56 -5.09
CA ASP A 212 67.60 30.26 -4.63
C ASP A 212 68.67 30.54 -5.69
N LYS A 213 68.37 30.29 -6.98
CA LYS A 213 69.32 30.59 -8.07
C LYS A 213 69.50 32.10 -8.32
N ARG A 214 68.50 32.94 -7.96
CA ARG A 214 68.56 34.40 -8.07
C ARG A 214 69.30 35.06 -6.90
N GLU A 215 69.36 34.42 -5.74
CA GLU A 215 70.05 34.96 -4.56
C GLU A 215 71.56 34.68 -4.56
N ALA A 216 72.00 33.57 -5.17
CA ALA A 216 73.41 33.26 -5.34
C ALA A 216 74.16 34.22 -6.30
N GLU A 217 73.49 34.79 -7.30
CA GLU A 217 74.09 35.79 -8.22
C GLU A 217 74.21 37.19 -7.60
N ARG A 218 73.39 37.54 -6.60
CA ARG A 218 73.44 38.87 -5.95
C ARG A 218 74.59 39.02 -4.95
N LYS A 219 75.09 37.94 -4.35
CA LYS A 219 76.22 37.99 -3.40
C LYS A 219 77.61 38.06 -4.07
N LYS A 220 77.73 37.82 -5.38
CA LYS A 220 79.01 37.96 -6.11
C LYS A 220 79.30 39.37 -6.65
N LYS A 221 78.38 40.33 -6.50
CA LYS A 221 78.54 41.72 -6.99
C LYS A 221 78.74 42.79 -5.91
N SER A 222 78.89 42.40 -4.64
CA SER A 222 79.19 43.32 -3.53
C SER A 222 80.49 42.92 -2.80
N THR A 223 81.60 42.81 -3.53
CA THR A 223 82.96 42.93 -2.95
C THR A 223 83.95 43.32 -4.05
N VAL A 224 83.83 44.53 -4.61
CA VAL A 224 84.98 45.26 -5.17
C VAL A 224 84.71 46.75 -4.92
N PHE A 225 85.75 47.41 -4.41
CA PHE A 225 85.89 48.80 -3.94
C PHE A 225 85.56 49.02 -2.48
#